data_AF-A0A921AHF6-F1
#
_entry.id   AF-A0A921AHF6-F1
#
_cell.length_a   1.000
_cell.length_b   1.000
_cell.length_c   1.000
_cell.angle_alpha   90.00
_cell.angle_beta   90.00
_cell.angle_gamma   90.00
#
_symmetry.space_group_name_H-M   'P 1'
#
loop_
_entity.id
_entity.type
_entity.pdbx_description
1 polymer ?
#
loop_
_entity_poly.entity_id
_entity_poly.type
_entity_poly.pdbx_seq_one_letter_code
_entity_poly.pdbx_strand_id
1 'polypeptide(L)'
;MTNEKIDSISGIAIYDENDPEERQEFIWHKSEMEVPSPELNILIEKIVTEKWHNGDKISEHIEELEFAEFDNKTKEKILNELFDVEIRMVDDGEETDTYLVHY
;
A
#
# COMPACT_ATOMS: atom_id res chain seq x y z
N MET A 1 -3.45 -7.74 -13.22
CA MET A 1 -4.46 -6.84 -13.83
C MET A 1 -5.34 -6.32 -12.72
N THR A 2 -5.60 -5.02 -12.68
CA THR A 2 -6.52 -4.41 -11.73
C THR A 2 -7.84 -4.08 -12.42
N ASN A 3 -8.93 -4.18 -11.66
CA ASN A 3 -10.27 -3.79 -12.07
C ASN A 3 -10.77 -2.72 -11.10
N GLU A 4 -11.14 -1.57 -11.65
CA GLU A 4 -11.55 -0.40 -10.89
C GLU A 4 -13.06 -0.18 -11.00
N LYS A 5 -13.72 -0.05 -9.86
CA LYS A 5 -15.11 0.35 -9.71
C LYS A 5 -15.18 1.68 -8.95
N ILE A 6 -16.40 2.20 -8.81
CA ILE A 6 -16.68 3.44 -8.10
C ILE A 6 -16.20 3.35 -6.64
N ASP A 7 -16.43 2.21 -6.02
CA ASP A 7 -16.27 1.96 -4.58
C ASP A 7 -15.13 0.99 -4.26
N SER A 8 -14.40 0.50 -5.25
CA SER A 8 -13.37 -0.52 -5.02
C SER A 8 -12.34 -0.62 -6.15
N ILE A 9 -11.17 -1.16 -5.81
CA ILE A 9 -10.14 -1.64 -6.74
C ILE A 9 -9.93 -3.11 -6.39
N SER A 10 -9.96 -3.99 -7.38
CA SER A 10 -9.71 -5.42 -7.18
C SER A 10 -8.67 -5.92 -8.16
N GLY A 11 -8.02 -7.04 -7.86
CA GLY A 11 -7.02 -7.60 -8.75
C GLY A 11 -6.36 -8.84 -8.18
N ILE A 12 -5.22 -9.18 -8.78
CA ILE A 12 -4.37 -10.29 -8.35
C ILE A 12 -3.00 -9.71 -7.99
N ALA A 13 -2.60 -9.88 -6.74
CA ALA A 13 -1.23 -9.69 -6.28
C ALA A 13 -0.40 -10.91 -6.70
N ILE A 14 0.82 -10.67 -7.19
CA ILE A 14 1.72 -11.73 -7.69
C ILE A 14 3.00 -11.63 -6.88
N TYR A 15 3.29 -12.65 -6.07
CA TYR A 15 4.50 -12.71 -5.24
C TYR A 15 5.65 -13.41 -5.98
N ASP A 16 5.36 -14.48 -6.73
CA ASP A 16 6.28 -15.09 -7.71
C ASP A 16 5.58 -15.22 -9.07
N GLU A 17 6.18 -14.65 -10.12
CA GLU A 17 5.64 -14.74 -11.48
C GLU A 17 5.66 -16.17 -12.04
N ASN A 18 6.53 -17.02 -11.52
CA ASN A 18 6.76 -18.39 -11.98
C ASN A 18 5.93 -19.43 -11.24
N ASP A 19 5.35 -19.08 -10.09
CA ASP A 19 4.51 -19.98 -9.30
C ASP A 19 3.05 -19.50 -9.30
N PRO A 20 2.12 -20.21 -9.96
CA PRO A 20 0.70 -19.88 -9.93
C PRO A 20 0.08 -19.93 -8.53
N GLU A 21 0.65 -20.68 -7.58
CA GLU A 21 0.15 -20.75 -6.20
C GLU A 21 0.50 -19.47 -5.40
N GLU A 22 1.49 -18.70 -5.85
CA GLU A 22 1.93 -17.43 -5.26
C GLU A 22 1.15 -16.22 -5.82
N ARG A 23 -0.12 -16.44 -6.16
CA ARG A 23 -1.04 -15.41 -6.67
C ARG A 23 -2.25 -15.30 -5.76
N GLN A 24 -2.53 -14.10 -5.28
CA GLN A 24 -3.61 -13.83 -4.33
C GLN A 24 -4.60 -12.82 -4.91
N GLU A 25 -5.90 -13.13 -4.89
CA GLU A 25 -6.94 -12.16 -5.20
C GLU A 25 -7.07 -11.14 -4.07
N PHE A 26 -7.29 -9.88 -4.42
CA PHE A 26 -7.50 -8.80 -3.45
C PHE A 26 -8.65 -7.89 -3.87
N ILE A 27 -9.21 -7.22 -2.87
CA ILE A 27 -10.11 -6.09 -3.02
C ILE A 27 -9.73 -5.00 -2.01
N TRP A 28 -9.54 -3.79 -2.53
CA TRP A 28 -9.42 -2.58 -1.74
C TRP A 28 -10.69 -1.77 -1.91
N HIS A 29 -11.38 -1.48 -0.82
CA HIS A 29 -12.58 -0.65 -0.82
C HIS A 29 -12.18 0.81 -0.78
N LYS A 30 -12.85 1.64 -1.58
CA LYS A 30 -12.67 3.09 -1.61
C LYS A 30 -13.71 3.72 -0.69
N SER A 31 -13.39 3.95 0.58
CA SER A 31 -14.22 4.80 1.43
C SER A 31 -13.84 6.28 1.27
N GLU A 32 -14.77 7.19 1.63
CA GLU A 32 -14.47 8.65 1.65
C GLU A 32 -13.33 9.02 2.62
N MET A 33 -12.99 8.13 3.56
CA MET A 33 -11.90 8.32 4.53
C MET A 33 -10.55 7.76 4.05
N GLU A 34 -10.52 7.02 2.94
CA GLU A 34 -9.32 6.35 2.41
C GLU A 34 -8.69 7.08 1.22
N VAL A 35 -9.12 8.30 0.91
CA VAL A 35 -8.44 9.13 -0.08
C VAL A 35 -7.10 9.58 0.53
N PRO A 36 -5.94 9.13 0.00
CA PRO A 36 -4.64 9.49 0.56
C PRO A 36 -4.48 11.00 0.56
N SER A 37 -3.94 11.54 1.65
CA SER A 37 -3.57 12.96 1.68
C SER A 37 -2.59 13.30 0.54
N PRO A 38 -2.57 14.55 0.03
CA PRO A 38 -1.60 14.98 -0.98
C PRO A 38 -0.15 14.68 -0.55
N GLU A 39 0.17 14.84 0.73
CA GLU A 39 1.47 14.53 1.31
C GLU A 39 1.78 13.03 1.29
N LEU A 40 0.79 12.17 1.59
CA LEU A 40 0.94 10.72 1.47
C LEU A 40 1.19 10.30 0.01
N ASN A 41 0.50 10.92 -0.96
CA ASN A 41 0.78 10.65 -2.38
C ASN A 41 2.23 10.96 -2.75
N ILE A 42 2.79 12.08 -2.29
CA ILE A 42 4.20 12.44 -2.51
C ILE A 42 5.13 11.38 -1.89
N LEU A 43 4.84 10.91 -0.68
CA LEU A 43 5.63 9.88 -0.02
C LEU A 43 5.60 8.56 -0.81
N ILE A 44 4.41 8.10 -1.24
CA ILE A 44 4.24 6.88 -2.02
C ILE A 44 5.00 6.98 -3.34
N GLU A 45 4.88 8.10 -4.07
CA GLU A 45 5.61 8.32 -5.31
C GLU A 45 7.13 8.22 -5.12
N LYS A 46 7.64 8.74 -4.00
CA LYS A 46 9.07 8.69 -3.66
C LYS A 46 9.52 7.28 -3.29
N ILE A 47 8.76 6.55 -2.47
CA ILE A 47 9.01 5.13 -2.13
C ILE A 47 9.09 4.26 -3.39
N VAL A 48 8.18 4.48 -4.33
CA VAL A 48 8.13 3.74 -5.59
C VAL A 48 9.31 4.12 -6.50
N THR A 49 9.56 5.42 -6.68
CA THR A 49 10.60 5.93 -7.58
C THR A 49 12.00 5.52 -7.13
N GLU A 50 12.28 5.67 -5.83
CA GLU A 50 13.57 5.34 -5.24
C GLU A 50 13.72 3.85 -4.89
N LYS A 51 12.67 3.05 -5.12
CA LYS A 51 12.61 1.61 -4.82
C LYS A 51 12.93 1.30 -3.36
N TRP A 52 12.39 2.10 -2.44
CA TRP A 52 12.51 1.87 -1.00
C TRP A 52 11.52 0.83 -0.48
N HIS A 53 11.10 -0.08 -1.34
CA HIS A 53 10.13 -1.12 -1.01
C HIS A 53 10.56 -2.47 -1.59
N ASN A 54 10.15 -3.53 -0.92
CA ASN A 54 10.26 -4.91 -1.39
C ASN A 54 8.99 -5.66 -0.96
N GLY A 55 8.02 -5.76 -1.87
CA GLY A 55 6.70 -6.29 -1.55
C GLY A 55 5.92 -5.35 -0.62
N ASP A 56 5.50 -5.88 0.53
CA ASP A 56 4.81 -5.15 1.63
C ASP A 56 5.77 -4.33 2.49
N LYS A 57 7.07 -4.56 2.36
CA LYS A 57 8.08 -3.95 3.22
C LYS A 57 8.59 -2.64 2.66
N ILE A 58 8.62 -1.62 3.50
CA ILE A 58 9.29 -0.35 3.25
C ILE A 58 10.64 -0.40 3.98
N SER A 59 11.69 0.11 3.34
CA SER A 59 13.01 0.23 3.96
C SER A 59 12.93 0.88 5.35
N GLU A 60 13.38 0.14 6.38
CA GLU A 60 13.44 0.56 7.80
C GLU A 60 14.08 1.95 8.01
N HIS A 61 14.96 2.38 7.10
CA HIS A 61 15.62 3.68 7.17
C HIS A 61 14.77 4.88 6.75
N ILE A 62 13.53 4.71 6.27
CA ILE A 62 12.72 5.83 5.77
C ILE A 62 12.40 6.87 6.86
N GLU A 63 12.32 6.43 8.12
CA GLU A 63 12.16 7.32 9.27
C GLU A 63 13.37 8.24 9.47
N GLU A 64 14.56 7.79 9.07
CA GLU A 64 15.83 8.53 9.18
C GLU A 64 16.05 9.47 8.00
N LEU A 65 15.29 9.31 6.91
CA LEU A 65 15.41 10.16 5.72
C LEU A 65 14.78 11.54 5.96
N GLU A 66 15.50 12.57 5.53
CA GLU A 66 14.99 13.93 5.48
C GLU A 66 14.27 14.19 4.15
N PHE A 67 13.08 14.77 4.25
CA PHE A 67 12.26 15.16 3.10
C PHE A 67 12.21 16.68 3.03
N ALA A 68 12.42 17.23 1.83
CA ALA A 68 12.34 18.67 1.64
C ALA A 68 10.87 19.16 1.62
N GLU A 69 9.95 18.24 1.36
CA GLU A 69 8.54 18.48 1.11
C GLU A 69 7.72 18.60 2.40
N PHE A 70 8.17 18.01 3.51
CA PHE A 70 7.44 17.99 4.78
C PHE A 70 8.35 17.88 6.01
N ASP A 71 7.86 18.38 7.16
CA ASP A 71 8.55 18.27 8.44
C ASP A 71 8.42 16.88 9.07
N ASN A 72 9.20 16.61 10.13
CA ASN A 72 9.20 15.30 10.79
C ASN A 72 7.83 14.92 11.38
N LYS A 73 7.02 15.88 11.82
CA LYS A 73 5.70 15.61 12.39
C LYS A 73 4.72 15.17 11.29
N THR A 74 4.77 15.83 10.15
CA THR A 74 3.99 15.48 8.97
C THR A 74 4.43 14.13 8.44
N LYS A 75 5.74 13.87 8.37
CA LYS A 75 6.32 12.57 8.00
C LYS A 75 5.79 11.42 8.86
N GLU A 76 5.85 11.57 10.18
CA GLU A 76 5.33 10.57 11.13
C GLU A 76 3.83 10.32 10.91
N LYS A 77 3.05 11.39 10.73
CA LYS A 77 1.62 11.27 10.46
C LYS A 77 1.32 10.48 9.18
N ILE A 78 1.98 10.82 8.07
CA ILE A 78 1.71 10.16 6.78
C ILE A 78 2.28 8.74 6.73
N LEU A 79 3.33 8.41 7.49
CA LEU A 79 3.79 7.04 7.65
C LEU A 79 2.76 6.18 8.38
N ASN A 80 2.17 6.71 9.46
CA ASN A 80 1.07 6.02 10.13
C ASN A 80 -0.14 5.84 9.18
N GLU A 81 -0.51 6.87 8.43
CA GLU A 81 -1.58 6.78 7.42
C GLU A 81 -1.30 5.70 6.36
N LEU A 82 -0.03 5.53 5.96
CA LEU A 82 0.38 4.48 5.02
C LEU A 82 0.27 3.07 5.62
N PHE A 83 0.67 2.89 6.88
CA PHE A 83 0.60 1.60 7.56
C PHE A 83 -0.81 1.20 7.99
N ASP A 84 -1.71 2.19 8.12
CA ASP A 84 -3.13 1.96 8.38
C ASP A 84 -3.91 1.56 7.10
N VAL A 85 -3.27 1.53 5.92
CA VAL A 85 -3.92 1.05 4.69
C VAL A 85 -4.12 -0.46 4.75
N GLU A 86 -5.39 -0.87 4.76
CA GLU A 86 -5.81 -2.25 4.79
C GLU A 86 -6.35 -2.71 3.42
N ILE A 87 -5.71 -3.70 2.81
CA ILE A 87 -6.21 -4.32 1.58
C ILE A 87 -6.71 -5.71 1.89
N ARG A 88 -7.97 -6.01 1.56
CA ARG A 88 -8.59 -7.30 1.87
C ARG A 88 -8.19 -8.35 0.85
N MET A 89 -7.78 -9.51 1.33
CA MET A 89 -7.57 -10.70 0.50
C MET A 89 -8.89 -11.41 0.26
N VAL A 90 -9.00 -12.03 -0.91
CA VAL A 90 -10.21 -12.76 -1.33
C VAL A 90 -9.84 -14.21 -1.61
N ASP A 91 -10.50 -15.13 -0.92
CA ASP A 91 -10.39 -16.58 -1.14
C ASP A 91 -11.78 -17.15 -1.44
N ASP A 92 -11.90 -17.90 -2.53
CA ASP A 92 -13.18 -18.46 -2.98
C ASP A 92 -14.33 -17.42 -3.08
N GLY A 93 -13.98 -16.15 -3.33
CA GLY A 93 -14.94 -15.04 -3.44
C GLY A 93 -15.34 -14.40 -2.11
N GLU A 94 -14.75 -14.81 -0.99
CA GLU A 94 -14.98 -14.25 0.35
C GLU A 94 -13.75 -13.48 0.85
N GLU A 95 -13.97 -12.34 1.52
CA GLU A 95 -12.88 -11.57 2.12
C GLU A 95 -12.35 -12.25 3.39
N THR A 96 -11.06 -12.59 3.41
CA THR A 96 -10.44 -13.37 4.48
C THR A 96 -9.50 -12.51 5.34
N ASP A 97 -8.25 -12.42 4.93
CA ASP A 97 -7.17 -11.72 5.61
C ASP A 97 -6.97 -10.30 5.05
N THR A 98 -6.02 -9.58 5.64
CA THR A 98 -5.65 -8.22 5.24
C THR A 98 -4.15 -8.17 4.94
N TYR A 99 -3.80 -7.58 3.80
CA TYR A 99 -2.45 -7.13 3.49
C TYR A 99 -2.18 -5.79 4.16
N LEU A 100 -1.02 -5.69 4.81
CA LEU A 100 -0.58 -4.49 5.51
C LEU A 100 0.83 -4.13 5.08
N VAL A 101 1.04 -2.85 4.81
CA VAL A 101 2.39 -2.30 4.61
C VAL A 101 3.09 -2.25 5.96
N HIS A 102 4.37 -2.61 6.00
CA HIS A 102 5.19 -2.57 7.21
C HIS A 102 6.67 -2.35 6.87
N TYR A 103 7.55 -2.39 7.88
CA TYR A 103 9.00 -2.30 7.70
C TYR A 103 9.65 -3.64 7.30
#